data_AF-A0A645J1P0-F1
#
_entry.id   AF-A0A645J1P0-F1
#
_cell.length_a   1.000
_cell.length_b   1.000
_cell.length_c   1.000
_cell.angle_alpha   90.00
_cell.angle_beta   90.00
_cell.angle_gamma   90.00
#
_symmetry.space_group_name_H-M   'P 1'
#
loop_
_entity.id
_entity.type
_entity.pdbx_description
1 polymer ?
#
loop_
_entity_poly.entity_id
_entity_poly.type
_entity_poly.pdbx_seq_one_letter_code
_entity_poly.pdbx_strand_id
1 'polypeptide(L)'
;MNTWTTLLYTFAVASVFLLVFNLLPFDIPGAAGQISNLVWKDLGISGWLMLLFLSAGPTLLGFGTYNLSLNYLPSSVANLIATSEPVFTTITAYFIFGEVLNPIQMVGGLLIVGGVILIRLTEGRKA
;
A
#
# COMPACT_ATOMS: atom_id res chain seq x y z
N MET A 1 -9.98 -19.72 6.16
CA MET A 1 -9.99 -19.41 4.71
C MET A 1 -8.53 -19.34 4.25
N ASN A 2 -8.18 -19.82 3.06
CA ASN A 2 -6.79 -19.74 2.60
C ASN A 2 -6.41 -18.26 2.38
N THR A 3 -5.20 -17.86 2.76
CA THR A 3 -4.67 -16.50 2.53
C THR A 3 -4.84 -16.07 1.08
N TRP A 4 -4.50 -16.95 0.14
CA TRP A 4 -4.55 -16.65 -1.29
C TRP A 4 -5.98 -16.44 -1.81
N THR A 5 -6.97 -17.17 -1.27
CA THR A 5 -8.37 -16.97 -1.65
C THR A 5 -8.93 -15.67 -1.07
N THR A 6 -8.49 -15.30 0.14
CA THR A 6 -8.86 -14.02 0.78
C THR A 6 -8.37 -12.82 -0.05
N LEU A 7 -7.12 -12.89 -0.52
CA LEU A 7 -6.54 -11.85 -1.38
C LEU A 7 -7.24 -11.79 -2.73
N LEU A 8 -7.46 -12.94 -3.36
CA LEU A 8 -8.17 -13.01 -4.64
C LEU A 8 -9.55 -12.35 -4.54
N TYR A 9 -10.33 -12.68 -3.50
CA TYR A 9 -11.64 -12.06 -3.31
C TYR A 9 -11.54 -10.57 -3.00
N THR A 10 -10.60 -10.14 -2.17
CA THR A 10 -10.41 -8.72 -1.83
C THR A 10 -10.09 -7.89 -3.08
N PHE A 11 -9.12 -8.33 -3.88
CA PHE A 11 -8.73 -7.63 -5.10
C PHE A 11 -9.77 -7.75 -6.21
N ALA A 12 -10.46 -8.89 -6.33
CA ALA A 12 -11.53 -9.04 -7.31
C ALA A 12 -12.71 -8.10 -7.01
N VAL A 13 -13.15 -8.06 -5.75
CA VAL A 13 -14.22 -7.15 -5.32
C VAL A 13 -13.78 -5.71 -5.49
N ALA A 14 -12.56 -5.36 -5.08
CA ALA A 14 -12.02 -4.00 -5.28
C ALA A 14 -11.94 -3.61 -6.76
N SER A 15 -11.51 -4.52 -7.63
CA SER A 15 -11.43 -4.30 -9.08
C SER A 15 -12.81 -4.05 -9.69
N VAL A 16 -13.81 -4.88 -9.36
CA VAL A 16 -15.19 -4.69 -9.81
C VAL A 16 -15.76 -3.37 -9.29
N PHE A 17 -15.54 -3.08 -8.00
CA PHE A 17 -15.98 -1.84 -7.39
C PHE A 17 -15.36 -0.62 -8.09
N LEU A 18 -14.03 -0.60 -8.26
CA LEU A 18 -13.34 0.49 -8.95
C LEU A 18 -13.77 0.61 -10.40
N LEU A 19 -13.99 -0.50 -11.11
CA LEU A 19 -14.47 -0.48 -12.49
C LEU A 19 -15.82 0.22 -12.61
N VAL A 20 -16.75 -0.05 -11.69
CA VAL A 20 -18.05 0.62 -11.64
C VAL A 20 -17.85 2.12 -11.44
N PHE A 21 -17.08 2.53 -10.43
CA PHE A 21 -16.83 3.95 -10.14
C PHE A 21 -16.13 4.68 -11.29
N ASN A 22 -15.23 3.99 -11.99
CA ASN A 22 -14.44 4.55 -13.08
C ASN A 22 -15.28 4.81 -14.35
N LEU A 23 -16.41 4.11 -14.50
CA LEU A 23 -17.36 4.24 -15.61
C LEU A 23 -18.59 5.11 -15.28
N LEU A 24 -18.75 5.55 -14.03
CA LEU A 24 -19.84 6.46 -13.69
C LEU A 24 -19.64 7.81 -14.40
N PRO A 25 -20.72 8.46 -14.86
CA PRO A 25 -20.65 9.72 -15.59
C PRO A 25 -20.37 10.94 -14.69
N PHE A 26 -19.88 10.71 -13.46
CA PHE A 26 -19.48 11.77 -12.55
C PHE A 26 -18.05 12.22 -12.89
N ASP A 27 -17.79 13.51 -12.83
CA ASP A 27 -16.48 14.09 -13.11
C ASP A 27 -15.53 13.88 -11.92
N ILE A 28 -15.10 12.63 -11.74
CA ILE A 28 -14.16 12.22 -10.71
C ILE A 28 -12.75 12.32 -11.30
N PRO A 29 -11.82 13.07 -10.68
CA PRO A 29 -10.44 13.12 -11.13
C PRO A 29 -9.84 11.71 -11.31
N GLY A 30 -9.44 11.37 -12.53
CA GLY A 30 -8.86 10.06 -12.85
C GLY A 30 -9.85 8.94 -13.21
N ALA A 31 -11.16 9.22 -13.28
CA ALA A 31 -12.12 8.28 -13.88
C ALA A 31 -11.94 8.22 -15.41
N ALA A 32 -12.08 7.03 -16.01
CA ALA A 32 -11.96 6.88 -17.46
C ALA A 32 -13.22 7.39 -18.19
N GLY A 33 -14.39 7.31 -17.55
CA GLY A 33 -15.71 7.70 -18.09
C GLY A 33 -16.21 6.83 -19.25
N GLN A 34 -15.31 6.16 -19.96
CA GLN A 34 -15.59 5.26 -21.08
C GLN A 34 -14.67 4.04 -21.04
N ILE A 35 -15.19 2.90 -21.50
CA ILE A 35 -14.44 1.62 -21.53
C ILE A 35 -13.17 1.72 -22.38
N SER A 36 -13.20 2.50 -23.47
CA SER A 36 -12.03 2.70 -24.36
C SER A 36 -10.83 3.35 -23.66
N ASN A 37 -11.09 4.13 -22.61
CA ASN A 37 -10.08 4.87 -21.85
C ASN A 37 -9.59 4.10 -20.62
N LEU A 38 -10.18 2.93 -20.32
CA LEU A 38 -9.73 2.06 -19.22
C LEU A 38 -8.33 1.50 -19.48
N VAL A 39 -8.04 1.19 -20.74
CA VAL A 39 -6.72 0.77 -21.17
C VAL A 39 -5.97 2.02 -21.57
N TRP A 40 -5.03 2.46 -20.74
CA TRP A 40 -4.14 3.57 -21.06
C TRP A 40 -3.20 3.16 -22.21
N LYS A 41 -3.69 3.28 -23.45
CA LYS A 41 -2.96 2.93 -24.67
C LYS A 41 -1.71 3.78 -24.88
N ASP A 42 -1.72 5.00 -24.34
CA ASP A 42 -0.59 5.91 -24.38
C ASP A 42 0.51 5.55 -23.37
N LEU A 43 0.21 4.65 -22.42
CA LEU A 43 1.18 4.06 -21.52
C LEU A 43 1.99 3.04 -22.33
N GLY A 44 3.16 3.44 -22.83
CA GLY A 44 4.06 2.52 -23.54
C GLY A 44 4.43 1.27 -22.72
N ILE A 45 5.15 0.32 -23.34
CA ILE A 45 5.52 -0.95 -22.70
C ILE A 45 6.21 -0.77 -21.34
N SER A 46 7.02 0.28 -21.19
CA SER A 46 7.70 0.63 -19.94
C SER A 46 6.72 0.96 -18.82
N GLY A 47 5.65 1.72 -19.11
CA GLY A 47 4.63 2.05 -18.13
C GLY A 47 3.84 0.83 -17.67
N TRP A 48 3.49 -0.07 -18.59
CA TRP A 48 2.86 -1.35 -18.22
C TRP A 48 3.75 -2.23 -17.37
N LEU A 49 5.06 -2.30 -17.66
CA LEU A 49 6.01 -3.02 -16.83
C LEU A 49 6.10 -2.42 -15.41
N MET A 50 6.06 -1.09 -15.27
CA MET A 50 6.04 -0.42 -13.96
C MET A 50 4.75 -0.74 -13.19
N LEU A 51 3.59 -0.72 -13.86
CA LEU A 51 2.31 -1.11 -13.23
C LEU A 51 2.32 -2.57 -12.78
N LEU A 52 2.84 -3.48 -13.61
CA LEU A 52 3.01 -4.89 -13.23
C LEU A 52 3.96 -5.05 -12.05
N PHE A 53 5.07 -4.32 -12.02
CA PHE A 53 6.01 -4.36 -10.91
C PHE A 53 5.38 -3.86 -9.60
N LEU A 54 4.63 -2.75 -9.63
CA LEU A 54 3.96 -2.19 -8.46
C LEU A 54 2.78 -3.05 -7.97
N SER A 55 2.02 -3.62 -8.89
CA SER A 55 0.89 -4.51 -8.55
C SER A 55 1.36 -5.87 -8.04
N ALA A 56 2.40 -6.46 -8.63
CA ALA A 56 2.93 -7.74 -8.17
C ALA A 56 3.76 -7.60 -6.89
N GLY A 57 4.68 -6.62 -6.85
CA GLY A 57 5.65 -6.43 -5.80
C GLY A 57 5.03 -5.96 -4.47
N PRO A 58 4.95 -4.65 -4.22
CA PRO A 58 4.46 -4.15 -2.93
C PRO A 58 3.00 -4.52 -2.66
N THR A 59 2.17 -4.61 -3.70
CA THR A 59 0.74 -4.89 -3.50
C THR A 59 0.48 -6.39 -3.25
N LEU A 60 0.64 -7.25 -4.26
CA LEU A 60 0.32 -8.67 -4.10
C LEU A 60 1.23 -9.39 -3.11
N LEU A 61 2.56 -9.19 -3.18
CA LEU A 61 3.47 -9.84 -2.22
C LEU A 61 3.38 -9.20 -0.84
N GLY A 62 3.24 -7.87 -0.73
CA GLY A 62 3.11 -7.20 0.56
C GLY A 62 1.84 -7.63 1.31
N PHE A 63 0.66 -7.51 0.68
CA PHE A 63 -0.58 -8.01 1.27
C PHE A 63 -0.58 -9.53 1.43
N GLY A 64 0.06 -10.26 0.51
CA GLY A 64 0.33 -11.69 0.57
C GLY A 64 0.99 -12.13 1.87
N THR A 65 2.19 -11.62 2.08
CA THR A 65 3.02 -11.92 3.25
C THR A 65 2.40 -11.41 4.54
N TYR A 66 1.75 -10.25 4.53
CA TYR A 66 1.00 -9.74 5.68
C TYR A 66 -0.14 -10.68 6.08
N ASN A 67 -1.02 -11.07 5.14
CA ASN A 67 -2.11 -12.00 5.43
C ASN A 67 -1.61 -13.39 5.79
N LEU A 68 -0.46 -13.81 5.25
CA LEU A 68 0.18 -15.07 5.64
C LEU A 68 0.66 -15.00 7.08
N SER A 69 1.26 -13.88 7.51
CA SER A 69 1.75 -13.67 8.87
C SER A 69 0.65 -13.81 9.93
N LEU A 70 -0.58 -13.44 9.60
CA LEU A 70 -1.74 -13.57 10.50
C LEU A 70 -2.11 -15.03 10.81
N ASN A 71 -1.64 -16.00 10.02
CA ASN A 71 -1.79 -17.42 10.36
C ASN A 71 -0.78 -17.90 11.40
N TYR A 72 0.33 -17.16 11.59
CA TYR A 72 1.45 -17.55 12.46
C TYR A 72 1.60 -16.63 13.68
N LEU A 73 1.10 -15.39 13.59
CA LEU A 73 1.23 -14.36 14.61
C LEU A 73 -0.14 -13.83 15.02
N PRO A 74 -0.35 -13.47 16.30
CA PRO A 74 -1.50 -12.69 16.70
C PRO A 74 -1.59 -11.38 15.90
N SER A 75 -2.81 -10.97 15.54
CA SER A 75 -3.05 -9.74 14.76
C SER A 75 -2.41 -8.50 15.37
N SER A 76 -2.37 -8.40 16.70
CA SER A 76 -1.69 -7.31 17.41
C SER A 76 -0.18 -7.27 17.13
N VAL A 77 0.48 -8.42 17.07
CA VAL A 77 1.93 -8.53 16.79
C VAL A 77 2.23 -8.29 15.32
N ALA A 78 1.39 -8.80 14.40
CA ALA A 78 1.55 -8.55 12.97
C ALA A 78 1.38 -7.05 12.64
N ASN A 79 0.34 -6.42 13.17
CA ASN A 79 0.17 -4.96 13.10
C ASN A 79 1.30 -4.23 13.82
N LEU A 80 1.83 -4.82 14.90
CA LEU A 80 3.05 -4.32 15.53
C LEU A 80 4.14 -4.21 14.47
N ILE A 81 4.55 -5.31 13.87
CA ILE A 81 5.64 -5.31 12.89
C ILE A 81 5.34 -4.38 11.70
N ALA A 82 4.09 -4.33 11.22
CA ALA A 82 3.69 -3.51 10.08
C ALA A 82 3.95 -2.01 10.29
N THR A 83 3.70 -1.44 11.47
CA THR A 83 3.97 0.02 11.64
C THR A 83 5.46 0.36 11.74
N SER A 84 6.36 -0.63 11.73
CA SER A 84 7.79 -0.36 11.56
C SER A 84 8.15 -0.09 10.09
N GLU A 85 7.22 -0.33 9.15
CA GLU A 85 7.36 -0.04 7.72
C GLU A 85 7.92 1.36 7.45
N PRO A 86 7.45 2.48 8.05
CA PRO A 86 7.97 3.82 7.75
C PRO A 86 9.47 3.97 8.04
N VAL A 87 9.97 3.28 9.07
CA VAL A 87 11.39 3.28 9.42
C VAL A 87 12.20 2.59 8.32
N PHE A 88 11.78 1.40 7.90
CA PHE A 88 12.42 0.68 6.79
C PHE A 88 12.29 1.41 5.47
N THR A 89 11.16 2.06 5.20
CA THR A 89 10.94 2.90 4.01
C THR A 89 11.93 4.06 3.99
N THR A 90 12.12 4.76 5.11
CA THR A 90 13.08 5.87 5.20
C THR A 90 14.51 5.40 4.97
N ILE A 91 14.91 4.29 5.60
CA ILE A 91 16.24 3.69 5.42
C ILE A 91 16.44 3.29 3.95
N THR A 92 15.46 2.61 3.37
CA THR A 92 15.51 2.13 1.98
C THR A 92 15.56 3.30 1.00
N ALA A 93 14.80 4.36 1.25
CA ALA A 93 14.78 5.55 0.39
C ALA A 93 16.14 6.25 0.36
N TYR A 94 16.79 6.37 1.51
CA TYR A 94 18.15 6.90 1.60
C TYR A 94 19.16 6.05 0.81
N PHE A 95 19.14 4.72 0.97
CA PHE A 95 20.12 3.84 0.32
C PHE A 95 19.87 3.62 -1.18
N ILE A 96 18.62 3.46 -1.61
CA ILE A 96 18.28 3.13 -3.01
C ILE A 96 18.17 4.39 -3.86
N PHE A 97 17.49 5.43 -3.36
CA PHE A 97 17.21 6.64 -4.13
C PHE A 97 18.17 7.78 -3.82
N GLY A 98 19.01 7.65 -2.79
CA GLY A 98 19.94 8.70 -2.38
C GLY A 98 19.22 9.94 -1.83
N GLU A 99 17.95 9.78 -1.40
CA GLU A 99 17.15 10.90 -0.93
C GLU A 99 17.67 11.39 0.43
N VAL A 100 18.21 12.62 0.43
CA VAL A 100 18.60 13.32 1.66
C VAL A 100 17.43 14.18 2.10
N LEU A 101 16.88 13.87 3.27
CA LEU A 101 15.73 14.58 3.82
C LEU A 101 16.11 16.05 4.11
N ASN A 102 15.36 16.98 3.53
CA ASN A 102 15.43 18.39 3.91
C ASN A 102 14.95 18.55 5.38
N PRO A 103 15.44 19.54 6.14
CA PRO A 103 14.93 19.87 7.48
C PRO A 103 13.41 19.78 7.67
N ILE A 104 12.60 20.24 6.71
CA ILE A 104 11.13 20.16 6.80
C ILE A 104 10.64 18.70 6.73
N GLN A 105 11.23 17.89 5.84
CA GLN A 105 10.93 16.47 5.72
C GLN A 105 11.41 15.68 6.94
N MET A 106 12.52 16.09 7.57
CA MET A 106 12.97 15.51 8.83
C MET A 106 11.97 15.75 9.95
N VAL A 107 11.42 16.97 10.08
CA VAL A 107 10.38 17.28 11.07
C VAL A 107 9.11 16.45 10.78
N GLY A 108 8.69 16.35 9.53
CA GLY A 108 7.56 15.50 9.13
C GLY A 108 7.79 14.02 9.46
N GLY A 109 8.98 13.49 9.16
CA GLY A 109 9.39 12.12 9.50
C GLY A 109 9.40 11.86 11.01
N LEU A 110 9.94 12.80 11.80
CA LEU A 110 9.91 12.73 13.26
C LEU A 110 8.48 12.74 13.82
N LEU A 111 7.58 13.53 13.24
CA LEU A 111 6.16 13.53 13.63
C LEU A 111 5.48 12.20 13.33
N ILE A 112 5.73 11.59 12.16
CA ILE A 112 5.19 10.27 11.80
C ILE A 112 5.71 9.21 12.78
N VAL A 113 7.04 9.13 12.97
CA VAL A 113 7.65 8.15 13.88
C VAL A 113 7.17 8.38 15.31
N GLY A 114 7.09 9.62 15.78
CA GLY A 114 6.55 9.97 17.09
C GLY A 114 5.08 9.58 17.27
N GLY A 115 4.25 9.81 16.25
CA GLY A 115 2.84 9.38 16.25
C GLY A 115 2.70 7.86 16.31
N VAL A 116 3.49 7.13 15.53
CA VAL A 116 3.54 5.66 15.59
C VAL A 116 3.95 5.19 16.99
N ILE A 117 4.99 5.77 17.58
CA ILE A 117 5.43 5.42 18.95
C ILE A 117 4.33 5.70 19.98
N LEU A 118 3.64 6.84 19.89
CA LEU A 118 2.55 7.19 20.81
C LEU A 118 1.37 6.22 20.75
N ILE A 119 0.92 5.86 19.54
CA ILE A 119 -0.14 4.86 19.35
C ILE A 119 0.27 3.54 19.99
N ARG A 120 1.54 3.16 19.79
CA ARG A 120 2.09 1.90 20.27
C ARG A 120 2.20 1.80 21.77
N LEU A 121 2.66 2.85 22.42
CA LEU A 121 2.69 2.96 23.88
C LEU A 121 1.28 2.91 24.48
N THR A 122 0.26 3.35 23.73
CA THR A 122 -1.13 3.35 24.19
C THR A 122 -1.80 1.98 24.02
N GLU A 123 -1.56 1.29 22.90
CA GLU A 123 -2.05 -0.08 22.67
C GLU A 123 -1.43 -1.09 23.65
N GLY A 124 -0.12 -1.01 23.89
CA GLY A 124 0.57 -1.88 24.86
C GLY A 124 0.13 -1.68 26.32
N ARG A 125 -0.61 -0.61 26.62
CA ARG A 125 -1.15 -0.31 27.96
C ARG A 125 -2.57 -0.84 28.18
N LYS A 126 -3.24 -1.31 27.10
CA LYS A 126 -4.60 -1.89 27.13
C LYS A 126 -4.62 -3.42 26.98
N ALA A 127 -3.46 -4.04 26.75
CA ALA A 127 -3.26 -5.49 26.79
C ALA A 127 -2.73 -5.90 28.16
#